data_AF-A0A2V9M563-F1
#
_entry.id   AF-A0A2V9M563-F1
#
_cell.length_a   1.000
_cell.length_b   1.000
_cell.length_c   1.000
_cell.angle_alpha   90.00
_cell.angle_beta   90.00
_cell.angle_gamma   90.00
#
_symmetry.space_group_name_H-M   'P 1'
#
loop_
_entity.id
_entity.type
_entity.pdbx_description
1 polymer ?
#
loop_
_entity_poly.entity_id
_entity_poly.type
_entity_poly.pdbx_seq_one_letter_code
_entity_poly.pdbx_strand_id
1 'polypeptide(L)'
;MKFPAGILIVLLAFGYRADAADWVVYEGKEGPGQGKHIVFVTGDEEYRSEEGMPMLAKILAVRHGFKCTVLFAINPVDGTIDPDNQTNLVGLENLESADMMVLFTRFREPPDEQMKYIVDFVNSGKPLMALRIARFARYDWRSQEWRGGFGQQVLGETWISHHGVHGKESTRGIVNDKLKHHSILKGVDDIWGPTDVYSIVHLPQDTKVLVQGQVLEGMKPTDKPVSGPKNNPMMPLIWIRNYTGETGKTTRVICSTIGAAADLESEGLRRLLVNACYWALGLEKRIPARSNVDTVGDYKPSFFGFGKFKKG
;
A
#
# COMPACT_ATOMS: atom_id res chain seq x y z
N MET A 1 -50.34 30.60 -51.62
CA MET A 1 -49.67 30.52 -50.30
C MET A 1 -49.64 29.05 -49.87
N LYS A 2 -48.47 28.41 -49.90
CA LYS A 2 -48.23 27.06 -49.37
C LYS A 2 -47.16 27.19 -48.28
N PHE A 3 -47.50 26.89 -47.03
CA PHE A 3 -46.55 26.84 -45.92
C PHE A 3 -45.84 25.47 -45.91
N PRO A 4 -44.52 25.39 -45.67
CA PRO A 4 -43.84 24.11 -45.54
C PRO A 4 -44.00 23.57 -44.11
N ALA A 5 -44.23 22.26 -44.00
CA ALA A 5 -44.21 21.55 -42.73
C ALA A 5 -42.75 21.31 -42.30
N GLY A 6 -42.34 21.93 -41.18
CA GLY A 6 -41.06 21.68 -40.55
C GLY A 6 -41.15 20.47 -39.62
N ILE A 7 -40.30 19.46 -39.84
CA ILE A 7 -40.13 18.30 -38.95
C ILE A 7 -39.23 18.75 -37.77
N LEU A 8 -39.77 18.70 -36.57
CA LEU A 8 -39.04 18.94 -35.32
C LEU A 8 -38.40 17.62 -34.87
N ILE A 9 -37.09 17.49 -35.01
CA ILE A 9 -36.31 16.38 -34.43
C ILE A 9 -36.02 16.73 -32.97
N VAL A 10 -36.70 16.06 -32.05
CA VAL A 10 -36.40 16.13 -30.61
C VAL A 10 -35.28 15.14 -30.32
N LEU A 11 -34.06 15.67 -30.14
CA LEU A 11 -32.93 14.91 -29.61
C LEU A 11 -33.11 14.73 -28.10
N LEU A 12 -33.59 13.54 -27.70
CA LEU A 12 -33.57 13.10 -26.30
C LEU A 12 -32.13 12.78 -25.90
N ALA A 13 -31.48 13.73 -25.22
CA ALA A 13 -30.22 13.47 -24.55
C ALA A 13 -30.46 12.60 -23.31
N PHE A 14 -30.22 11.29 -23.43
CA PHE A 14 -30.08 10.42 -22.27
C PHE A 14 -28.78 10.79 -21.55
N GLY A 15 -28.90 11.57 -20.47
CA GLY A 15 -27.80 11.74 -19.52
C GLY A 15 -27.54 10.41 -18.82
N TYR A 16 -26.43 9.76 -19.13
CA TYR A 16 -25.90 8.69 -18.28
C TYR A 16 -25.50 9.32 -16.94
N ARG A 17 -26.29 9.07 -15.89
CA ARG A 17 -25.77 9.14 -14.53
C ARG A 17 -24.80 7.97 -14.39
N ALA A 18 -23.50 8.27 -14.43
CA ALA A 18 -22.53 7.34 -13.87
C ALA A 18 -22.74 7.39 -12.35
N ASP A 19 -23.27 6.32 -11.76
CA ASP A 19 -23.11 6.12 -10.33
C ASP A 19 -21.59 6.06 -10.08
N ALA A 20 -21.10 6.94 -9.22
CA ALA A 20 -19.71 6.88 -8.79
C ALA A 20 -19.53 5.54 -8.08
N ALA A 21 -18.62 4.70 -8.59
CA ALA A 21 -18.27 3.48 -7.87
C ALA A 21 -17.60 3.85 -6.53
N ASP A 22 -17.82 3.03 -5.51
CA ASP A 22 -17.23 3.18 -4.16
C ASP A 22 -15.70 2.93 -4.11
N TRP A 23 -15.08 2.76 -5.29
CA TRP A 23 -13.66 2.58 -5.51
C TRP A 23 -13.23 3.29 -6.80
N VAL A 24 -11.92 3.48 -6.96
CA VAL A 24 -11.36 4.08 -8.18
C VAL A 24 -10.57 3.07 -9.00
N VAL A 25 -10.77 3.09 -10.32
CA VAL A 25 -9.98 2.32 -11.29
C VAL A 25 -9.12 3.28 -12.10
N TYR A 26 -7.82 3.03 -12.10
CA TYR A 26 -6.85 3.66 -12.99
C TYR A 26 -6.46 2.66 -14.06
N GLU A 27 -6.94 2.90 -15.28
CA GLU A 27 -6.54 2.10 -16.42
C GLU A 27 -5.06 2.34 -16.76
N GLY A 28 -4.35 1.24 -17.01
CA GLY A 28 -2.95 1.28 -17.38
C GLY A 28 -2.73 1.94 -18.73
N LYS A 29 -1.73 2.82 -18.83
CA LYS A 29 -1.23 3.33 -20.12
C LYS A 29 -0.23 2.34 -20.73
N GLU A 30 0.58 2.81 -21.66
CA GLU A 30 1.69 2.03 -22.19
C GLU A 30 2.77 1.78 -21.14
N GLY A 31 3.22 0.53 -21.04
CA GLY A 31 4.33 0.19 -20.16
C GLY A 31 4.42 -1.30 -19.82
N PRO A 32 5.47 -1.69 -19.07
CA PRO A 32 5.72 -3.09 -18.74
C PRO A 32 4.64 -3.79 -17.91
N GLY A 33 3.79 -3.05 -17.23
CA GLY A 33 2.70 -3.56 -16.41
C GLY A 33 1.43 -3.90 -17.18
N GLN A 34 1.38 -3.68 -18.50
CA GLN A 34 0.19 -3.99 -19.30
C GLN A 34 -0.24 -5.45 -19.12
N GLY A 35 -1.54 -5.65 -18.98
CA GLY A 35 -2.14 -6.95 -18.72
C GLY A 35 -1.97 -7.45 -17.28
N LYS A 36 -1.43 -6.63 -16.37
CA LYS A 36 -1.37 -6.91 -14.94
C LYS A 36 -2.29 -6.00 -14.15
N HIS A 37 -3.01 -6.59 -13.19
CA HIS A 37 -3.95 -5.88 -12.33
C HIS A 37 -3.48 -5.90 -10.88
N ILE A 38 -3.33 -4.71 -10.28
CA ILE A 38 -2.96 -4.52 -8.88
C ILE A 38 -4.16 -3.94 -8.14
N VAL A 39 -4.58 -4.58 -7.06
CA VAL A 39 -5.64 -4.07 -6.18
C VAL A 39 -5.03 -3.54 -4.90
N PHE A 40 -5.36 -2.30 -4.55
CA PHE A 40 -4.98 -1.63 -3.32
C PHE A 40 -6.16 -1.67 -2.36
N VAL A 41 -5.98 -2.33 -1.21
CA VAL A 41 -6.96 -2.37 -0.13
C VAL A 41 -6.53 -1.37 0.93
N THR A 42 -7.28 -0.28 1.07
CA THR A 42 -7.01 0.80 2.03
C THR A 42 -7.96 0.76 3.22
N GLY A 43 -7.61 1.46 4.30
CA GLY A 43 -8.41 1.51 5.53
C GLY A 43 -7.49 1.65 6.73
N ASP A 44 -6.76 2.75 6.80
CA ASP A 44 -5.90 3.11 7.92
C ASP A 44 -6.25 4.54 8.36
N GLU A 45 -6.74 4.67 9.60
CA GLU A 45 -7.25 5.90 10.19
C GLU A 45 -6.15 6.91 10.57
N GLU A 46 -4.89 6.49 10.59
CA GLU A 46 -3.77 7.28 11.09
C GLU A 46 -2.86 7.77 9.96
N TYR A 47 -2.47 6.89 9.05
CA TYR A 47 -1.37 7.06 8.11
C TYR A 47 -1.80 7.40 6.67
N ARG A 48 -3.09 7.69 6.47
CA ARG A 48 -3.66 8.24 5.22
C ARG A 48 -3.52 7.30 4.02
N SER A 49 -3.89 6.05 4.22
CA SER A 49 -3.93 5.06 3.13
C SER A 49 -4.76 5.53 1.93
N GLU A 50 -5.84 6.27 2.18
CA GLU A 50 -6.75 6.88 1.22
C GLU A 50 -6.15 8.02 0.40
N GLU A 51 -5.04 8.63 0.84
CA GLU A 51 -4.31 9.66 0.06
C GLU A 51 -3.10 9.05 -0.66
N GLY A 52 -2.34 8.19 0.03
CA GLY A 52 -1.10 7.63 -0.49
C GLY A 52 -1.31 6.58 -1.58
N MET A 53 -2.27 5.67 -1.41
CA MET A 53 -2.48 4.55 -2.34
C MET A 53 -3.02 5.00 -3.70
N PRO A 54 -3.98 5.95 -3.80
CA PRO A 54 -4.35 6.53 -5.09
C PRO A 54 -3.19 7.17 -5.85
N MET A 55 -2.28 7.86 -5.14
CA MET A 55 -1.10 8.46 -5.78
C MET A 55 -0.16 7.38 -6.33
N LEU A 56 0.17 6.36 -5.53
CA LEU A 56 1.03 5.26 -5.97
C LEU A 56 0.41 4.47 -7.13
N ALA A 57 -0.90 4.19 -7.05
CA ALA A 57 -1.66 3.55 -8.11
C ALA A 57 -1.65 4.35 -9.42
N LYS A 58 -1.79 5.68 -9.36
CA LYS A 58 -1.66 6.55 -10.55
C LYS A 58 -0.26 6.47 -11.16
N ILE A 59 0.80 6.45 -10.35
CA ILE A 59 2.16 6.26 -10.86
C ILE A 59 2.25 4.93 -11.62
N LEU A 60 1.83 3.83 -10.99
CA LEU A 60 1.87 2.50 -11.60
C LEU A 60 1.04 2.41 -12.89
N ALA A 61 -0.15 3.02 -12.91
CA ALA A 61 -0.99 2.99 -14.09
C ALA A 61 -0.47 3.86 -15.23
N VAL A 62 -0.15 5.12 -14.95
CA VAL A 62 0.17 6.10 -15.99
C VAL A 62 1.62 5.99 -16.47
N ARG A 63 2.55 5.65 -15.59
CA ARG A 63 3.99 5.59 -15.92
C ARG A 63 4.46 4.18 -16.28
N HIS A 64 3.76 3.14 -15.80
CA HIS A 64 4.21 1.76 -15.92
C HIS A 64 3.18 0.82 -16.58
N GLY A 65 1.95 1.27 -16.80
CA GLY A 65 0.94 0.54 -17.57
C GLY A 65 0.18 -0.55 -16.80
N PHE A 66 0.30 -0.62 -15.48
CA PHE A 66 -0.51 -1.53 -14.67
C PHE A 66 -1.97 -1.06 -14.63
N LYS A 67 -2.94 -1.98 -14.67
CA LYS A 67 -4.29 -1.64 -14.21
C LYS A 67 -4.24 -1.56 -12.68
N CYS A 68 -4.79 -0.51 -12.09
CA CYS A 68 -4.85 -0.38 -10.63
C CYS A 68 -6.27 -0.10 -10.16
N THR A 69 -6.75 -0.86 -9.19
CA THR A 69 -8.01 -0.56 -8.48
C THR A 69 -7.67 -0.18 -7.04
N VAL A 70 -8.23 0.90 -6.51
CA VAL A 70 -8.04 1.31 -5.11
C VAL A 70 -9.38 1.28 -4.39
N LEU A 71 -9.45 0.43 -3.38
CA LEU A 71 -10.62 0.20 -2.54
C LEU A 71 -10.49 1.01 -1.24
N PHE A 72 -11.60 1.53 -0.76
CA PHE A 72 -11.64 2.38 0.44
C PHE A 72 -12.52 1.77 1.53
N ALA A 73 -12.27 2.21 2.76
CA ALA A 73 -13.25 2.10 3.83
C ALA A 73 -14.33 3.17 3.57
N ILE A 74 -15.59 2.75 3.48
CA ILE A 74 -16.72 3.62 3.06
C ILE A 74 -17.76 3.68 4.16
N ASN A 75 -18.23 4.88 4.49
CA ASN A 75 -19.38 5.06 5.37
C ASN A 75 -20.66 4.58 4.65
N PRO A 76 -21.34 3.53 5.13
CA PRO A 76 -22.52 2.98 4.47
C PRO A 76 -23.74 3.92 4.52
N VAL A 77 -23.71 4.96 5.36
CA VAL A 77 -24.83 5.91 5.52
C VAL A 77 -24.82 6.97 4.41
N ASP A 78 -23.66 7.50 4.06
CA ASP A 78 -23.53 8.64 3.15
C ASP A 78 -22.60 8.40 1.95
N GLY A 79 -21.94 7.23 1.87
CA GLY A 79 -21.06 6.85 0.76
C GLY A 79 -19.70 7.54 0.76
N THR A 80 -19.36 8.29 1.80
CA THR A 80 -18.05 8.99 1.88
C THR A 80 -16.93 8.03 2.26
N ILE A 81 -15.69 8.39 1.89
CA ILE A 81 -14.51 7.67 2.36
C ILE A 81 -14.35 7.93 3.86
N ASP A 82 -14.37 6.87 4.65
CA ASP A 82 -14.29 6.92 6.10
C ASP A 82 -13.19 5.99 6.60
N PRO A 83 -11.96 6.51 6.80
CA PRO A 83 -10.86 5.74 7.38
C PRO A 83 -11.16 5.22 8.79
N ASP A 84 -12.12 5.78 9.55
CA ASP A 84 -12.50 5.25 10.86
C ASP A 84 -13.42 4.02 10.77
N ASN A 85 -14.02 3.75 9.60
CA ASN A 85 -14.91 2.61 9.43
C ASN A 85 -14.14 1.29 9.34
N GLN A 86 -14.14 0.52 10.43
CA GLN A 86 -13.40 -0.74 10.52
C GLN A 86 -14.05 -1.91 9.76
N THR A 87 -15.34 -1.85 9.44
CA THR A 87 -16.12 -3.02 9.03
C THR A 87 -16.60 -2.98 7.58
N ASN A 88 -16.46 -1.87 6.86
CA ASN A 88 -16.97 -1.78 5.49
C ASN A 88 -15.86 -1.47 4.48
N LEU A 89 -15.34 -2.52 3.83
CA LEU A 89 -14.39 -2.42 2.72
C LEU A 89 -15.10 -2.83 1.42
N VAL A 90 -15.48 -1.84 0.62
CA VAL A 90 -16.28 -2.07 -0.60
C VAL A 90 -15.38 -2.44 -1.79
N GLY A 91 -15.84 -3.36 -2.63
CA GLY A 91 -15.17 -3.74 -3.88
C GLY A 91 -14.12 -4.86 -3.75
N LEU A 92 -14.10 -5.60 -2.63
CA LEU A 92 -13.14 -6.67 -2.38
C LEU A 92 -13.19 -7.81 -3.40
N GLU A 93 -14.31 -7.99 -4.10
CA GLU A 93 -14.46 -8.93 -5.23
C GLU A 93 -13.46 -8.66 -6.38
N ASN A 94 -12.92 -7.44 -6.49
CA ASN A 94 -11.86 -7.13 -7.45
C ASN A 94 -10.61 -8.00 -7.24
N LEU A 95 -10.38 -8.53 -6.02
CA LEU A 95 -9.26 -9.42 -5.71
C LEU A 95 -9.31 -10.76 -6.47
N GLU A 96 -10.48 -11.21 -6.91
CA GLU A 96 -10.61 -12.45 -7.68
C GLU A 96 -9.80 -12.38 -8.99
N SER A 97 -9.87 -11.22 -9.66
CA SER A 97 -9.19 -10.96 -10.93
C SER A 97 -7.78 -10.35 -10.79
N ALA A 98 -7.42 -9.86 -9.60
CA ALA A 98 -6.14 -9.20 -9.37
C ALA A 98 -4.94 -10.14 -9.54
N ASP A 99 -3.82 -9.66 -10.05
CA ASP A 99 -2.52 -10.37 -10.04
C ASP A 99 -1.71 -10.10 -8.76
N MET A 100 -1.97 -8.98 -8.08
CA MET A 100 -1.26 -8.56 -6.87
C MET A 100 -2.19 -7.78 -5.94
N MET A 101 -2.01 -7.96 -4.64
CA MET A 101 -2.64 -7.12 -3.61
C MET A 101 -1.60 -6.21 -2.96
N VAL A 102 -1.96 -4.94 -2.79
CA VAL A 102 -1.29 -4.01 -1.88
C VAL A 102 -2.23 -3.73 -0.71
N LEU A 103 -1.79 -4.08 0.50
CA LEU A 103 -2.58 -3.96 1.71
C LEU A 103 -2.03 -2.82 2.58
N PHE A 104 -2.85 -1.81 2.81
CA PHE A 104 -2.57 -0.72 3.72
C PHE A 104 -3.81 -0.45 4.58
N THR A 105 -3.99 -1.35 5.54
CA THR A 105 -5.12 -1.34 6.47
C THR A 105 -4.65 -1.35 7.92
N ARG A 106 -5.54 -1.00 8.84
CA ARG A 106 -5.31 -1.10 10.27
C ARG A 106 -6.57 -1.61 10.98
N PHE A 107 -6.41 -2.71 11.70
CA PHE A 107 -7.43 -3.36 12.53
C PHE A 107 -8.81 -3.46 11.86
N ARG A 108 -8.85 -3.78 10.56
CA ARG A 108 -10.12 -3.95 9.84
C ARG A 108 -10.78 -5.26 10.25
N GLU A 109 -12.10 -5.25 10.33
CA GLU A 109 -12.93 -6.42 10.64
C GLU A 109 -14.12 -6.45 9.67
N PRO A 110 -13.86 -6.66 8.37
CA PRO A 110 -14.95 -6.81 7.41
C PRO A 110 -15.77 -8.06 7.75
N PRO A 111 -17.09 -8.08 7.46
CA PRO A 111 -17.92 -9.27 7.57
C PRO A 111 -17.31 -10.48 6.87
N ASP A 112 -17.62 -11.69 7.32
CA ASP A 112 -17.04 -12.93 6.80
C ASP A 112 -17.16 -13.07 5.27
N GLU A 113 -18.28 -12.61 4.69
CA GLU A 113 -18.49 -12.59 3.23
C GLU A 113 -17.47 -11.73 2.48
N GLN A 114 -17.07 -10.60 3.07
CA GLN A 114 -16.03 -9.72 2.54
C GLN A 114 -14.63 -10.27 2.85
N MET A 115 -14.40 -10.75 4.08
CA MET A 115 -13.10 -11.29 4.51
C MET A 115 -12.66 -12.49 3.65
N LYS A 116 -13.62 -13.28 3.14
CA LYS A 116 -13.36 -14.40 2.23
C LYS A 116 -12.47 -14.01 1.05
N TYR A 117 -12.68 -12.85 0.41
CA TYR A 117 -11.87 -12.43 -0.74
C TYR A 117 -10.38 -12.23 -0.38
N ILE A 118 -10.11 -11.71 0.82
CA ILE A 118 -8.75 -11.53 1.32
C ILE A 118 -8.12 -12.88 1.62
N VAL A 119 -8.84 -13.77 2.31
CA VAL A 119 -8.36 -15.13 2.63
C VAL A 119 -8.06 -15.91 1.36
N ASP A 120 -8.95 -15.87 0.37
CA ASP A 120 -8.77 -16.53 -0.92
C ASP A 120 -7.55 -15.96 -1.66
N PHE A 121 -7.37 -14.64 -1.66
CA PHE A 121 -6.22 -14.01 -2.29
C PHE A 121 -4.91 -14.45 -1.63
N VAL A 122 -4.83 -14.42 -0.31
CA VAL A 122 -3.63 -14.83 0.45
C VAL A 122 -3.27 -16.29 0.17
N ASN A 123 -4.28 -17.15 0.00
CA ASN A 123 -4.12 -18.56 -0.34
C ASN A 123 -3.96 -18.85 -1.85
N SER A 124 -4.03 -17.84 -2.71
CA SER A 124 -4.01 -18.04 -4.17
C SER A 124 -2.61 -18.30 -4.75
N GLY A 125 -1.54 -17.99 -4.00
CA GLY A 125 -0.16 -17.95 -4.50
C GLY A 125 0.24 -16.62 -5.15
N LYS A 126 -0.70 -15.66 -5.27
CA LYS A 126 -0.45 -14.36 -5.87
C LYS A 126 0.27 -13.40 -4.90
N PRO A 127 1.19 -12.56 -5.38
CA PRO A 127 2.00 -11.67 -4.55
C PRO A 127 1.22 -10.67 -3.69
N LEU A 128 1.81 -10.33 -2.54
CA LEU A 128 1.29 -9.36 -1.59
C LEU A 128 2.37 -8.33 -1.21
N MET A 129 1.99 -7.06 -1.17
CA MET A 129 2.76 -6.01 -0.49
C MET A 129 1.95 -5.47 0.69
N ALA A 130 2.53 -5.41 1.87
CA ALA A 130 1.91 -4.86 3.07
C ALA A 130 2.64 -3.60 3.54
N LEU A 131 1.90 -2.54 3.83
CA LEU A 131 2.42 -1.25 4.29
C LEU A 131 1.91 -0.93 5.70
N ARG A 132 2.78 -0.29 6.50
CA ARG A 132 2.51 0.26 7.84
C ARG A 132 2.04 -0.72 8.89
N ILE A 133 0.75 -1.08 8.97
CA ILE A 133 0.19 -1.97 10.01
C ILE A 133 -0.34 -3.25 9.38
N ALA A 134 -1.15 -3.13 8.32
CA ALA A 134 -1.71 -4.20 7.49
C ALA A 134 -2.29 -5.38 8.29
N ARG A 135 -3.30 -5.10 9.13
CA ARG A 135 -3.89 -6.08 10.07
C ARG A 135 -5.40 -6.19 10.00
N PHE A 136 -5.88 -7.38 10.35
CA PHE A 136 -7.28 -7.70 10.58
C PHE A 136 -7.52 -8.03 12.05
N ALA A 137 -8.61 -7.54 12.64
CA ALA A 137 -8.88 -7.67 14.08
C ALA A 137 -9.03 -9.13 14.51
N ARG A 138 -9.84 -9.92 13.79
CA ARG A 138 -10.03 -11.37 14.02
C ARG A 138 -8.73 -12.19 13.93
N TYR A 139 -7.75 -11.70 13.17
CA TYR A 139 -6.47 -12.37 12.92
C TYR A 139 -5.29 -11.56 13.50
N ASP A 140 -5.51 -10.90 14.64
CA ASP A 140 -4.44 -10.16 15.34
C ASP A 140 -3.47 -11.10 16.08
N TRP A 141 -2.45 -10.52 16.72
CA TRP A 141 -1.42 -11.27 17.44
C TRP A 141 -1.91 -12.04 18.68
N ARG A 142 -3.11 -11.71 19.18
CA ARG A 142 -3.77 -12.38 20.32
C ARG A 142 -4.65 -13.53 19.86
N SER A 143 -4.84 -13.72 18.55
CA SER A 143 -5.58 -14.84 18.00
C SER A 143 -5.03 -16.17 18.54
N GLN A 144 -5.92 -16.96 19.14
CA GLN A 144 -5.59 -18.29 19.66
C GLN A 144 -5.51 -19.33 18.53
N GLU A 145 -6.33 -19.15 17.50
CA GLU A 145 -6.38 -20.02 16.32
C GLU A 145 -5.18 -19.79 15.40
N TRP A 146 -4.76 -18.53 15.24
CA TRP A 146 -3.64 -18.16 14.40
C TRP A 146 -2.61 -17.36 15.21
N ARG A 147 -1.85 -18.04 16.06
CA ARG A 147 -0.88 -17.42 16.97
C ARG A 147 0.06 -16.46 16.22
N GLY A 148 0.16 -15.22 16.70
CA GLY A 148 0.94 -14.17 16.03
C GLY A 148 0.20 -13.44 14.92
N GLY A 149 -0.96 -13.95 14.52
CA GLY A 149 -1.87 -13.33 13.56
C GLY A 149 -1.35 -13.28 12.14
N PHE A 150 -2.13 -12.62 11.28
CA PHE A 150 -1.79 -12.38 9.87
C PHE A 150 -0.40 -11.74 9.71
N GLY A 151 -0.06 -10.77 10.56
CA GLY A 151 1.22 -10.07 10.52
C GLY A 151 2.40 -11.02 10.65
N GLN A 152 2.47 -11.82 11.71
CA GLN A 152 3.60 -12.72 11.93
C GLN A 152 3.61 -13.87 10.90
N GLN A 153 2.44 -14.44 10.64
CA GLN A 153 2.32 -15.65 9.84
C GLN A 153 2.61 -15.38 8.36
N VAL A 154 2.02 -14.33 7.80
CA VAL A 154 2.14 -13.98 6.38
C VAL A 154 3.27 -12.96 6.15
N LEU A 155 3.28 -11.87 6.92
CA LEU A 155 4.22 -10.76 6.69
C LEU A 155 5.58 -10.99 7.34
N GLY A 156 5.65 -11.84 8.36
CA GLY A 156 6.84 -12.15 9.13
C GLY A 156 6.78 -11.59 10.55
N GLU A 157 6.14 -10.44 10.78
CA GLU A 157 6.08 -9.85 12.11
C GLU A 157 4.74 -9.16 12.37
N THR A 158 4.36 -9.13 13.65
CA THR A 158 3.30 -8.27 14.17
C THR A 158 3.91 -7.27 15.16
N TRP A 159 4.39 -6.13 14.66
CA TRP A 159 4.94 -5.05 15.48
C TRP A 159 3.86 -4.33 16.30
N ILE A 160 4.05 -4.23 17.61
CA ILE A 160 3.04 -3.64 18.52
C ILE A 160 3.56 -2.40 19.25
N SER A 161 4.79 -1.96 18.94
CA SER A 161 5.41 -0.81 19.59
C SER A 161 6.29 -0.02 18.63
N HIS A 162 6.52 1.23 19.00
CA HIS A 162 7.41 2.15 18.31
C HIS A 162 8.81 2.06 18.91
N HIS A 163 9.83 2.05 18.06
CA HIS A 163 11.24 2.13 18.42
C HIS A 163 11.70 3.59 18.47
N GLY A 164 11.22 4.39 17.52
CA GLY A 164 11.30 5.85 17.57
C GLY A 164 10.19 6.46 18.45
N VAL A 165 10.35 7.74 18.81
CA VAL A 165 9.32 8.50 19.50
C VAL A 165 8.30 8.99 18.48
N HIS A 166 7.11 8.38 18.52
CA HIS A 166 6.02 8.67 17.61
C HIS A 166 5.68 10.16 17.53
N GLY A 167 5.58 10.68 16.30
CA GLY A 167 5.28 12.09 16.02
C GLY A 167 6.38 13.09 16.39
N LYS A 168 7.60 12.63 16.71
CA LYS A 168 8.75 13.49 17.05
C LYS A 168 10.03 13.08 16.34
N GLU A 169 10.31 11.79 16.28
CA GLU A 169 11.44 11.21 15.55
C GLU A 169 10.98 10.68 14.19
N SER A 170 11.87 10.65 13.20
CA SER A 170 11.56 10.17 11.85
C SER A 170 12.49 9.05 11.41
N THR A 171 12.23 8.52 10.22
CA THR A 171 12.93 7.35 9.68
C THR A 171 13.80 7.72 8.49
N ARG A 172 15.07 7.31 8.52
CA ARG A 172 15.91 7.14 7.33
C ARG A 172 16.05 5.66 7.00
N GLY A 173 15.78 5.30 5.76
CA GLY A 173 16.06 3.96 5.25
C GLY A 173 17.53 3.80 4.85
N ILE A 174 18.23 2.86 5.48
CA ILE A 174 19.60 2.47 5.15
C ILE A 174 19.57 1.14 4.40
N VAL A 175 20.03 1.14 3.15
CA VAL A 175 20.09 -0.06 2.32
C VAL A 175 21.02 -1.10 2.95
N ASN A 176 20.58 -2.35 2.99
CA ASN A 176 21.42 -3.46 3.39
C ASN A 176 22.47 -3.73 2.31
N ASP A 177 23.74 -3.49 2.63
CA ASP A 177 24.87 -3.68 1.71
C ASP A 177 24.94 -5.08 1.08
N LYS A 178 24.54 -6.13 1.81
CA LYS A 178 24.53 -7.51 1.30
C LYS A 178 23.47 -7.74 0.23
N LEU A 179 22.44 -6.91 0.20
CA LEU A 179 21.29 -7.03 -0.70
C LEU A 179 21.14 -5.83 -1.65
N LYS A 180 22.08 -4.88 -1.67
CA LYS A 180 22.02 -3.66 -2.48
C LYS A 180 21.82 -3.86 -3.99
N HIS A 181 22.14 -5.05 -4.50
CA HIS A 181 21.94 -5.43 -5.91
C HIS A 181 20.59 -6.11 -6.17
N HIS A 182 19.73 -6.25 -5.14
CA HIS A 182 18.38 -6.78 -5.31
C HIS A 182 17.56 -5.87 -6.23
N SER A 183 16.75 -6.45 -7.12
CA SER A 183 16.06 -5.70 -8.18
C SER A 183 15.11 -4.62 -7.64
N ILE A 184 14.54 -4.83 -6.45
CA ILE A 184 13.72 -3.83 -5.74
C ILE A 184 14.49 -2.53 -5.46
N LEU A 185 15.79 -2.63 -5.18
CA LEU A 185 16.63 -1.48 -4.80
C LEU A 185 17.24 -0.77 -6.02
N LYS A 186 16.90 -1.18 -7.24
CA LYS A 186 17.46 -0.62 -8.46
C LYS A 186 17.12 0.87 -8.62
N GLY A 187 18.16 1.71 -8.61
CA GLY A 187 18.05 3.16 -8.73
C GLY A 187 17.38 3.84 -7.53
N VAL A 188 17.23 3.13 -6.40
CA VAL A 188 16.63 3.66 -5.17
C VAL A 188 17.71 4.42 -4.39
N ASP A 189 17.46 5.70 -4.16
CA ASP A 189 18.32 6.60 -3.39
C ASP A 189 17.42 7.36 -2.40
N ASP A 190 17.97 7.73 -1.24
CA ASP A 190 17.31 8.60 -0.25
C ASP A 190 15.88 8.19 0.16
N ILE A 191 15.79 7.15 0.99
CA ILE A 191 14.54 6.74 1.63
C ILE A 191 14.41 7.53 2.93
N TRP A 192 13.43 8.41 3.02
CA TRP A 192 13.10 9.13 4.25
C TRP A 192 11.60 9.29 4.37
N GLY A 193 11.09 9.29 5.59
CA GLY A 193 9.71 9.64 5.85
C GLY A 193 9.54 10.17 7.26
N PRO A 194 8.59 11.09 7.50
CA PRO A 194 8.38 11.71 8.80
C PRO A 194 7.81 10.77 9.85
N THR A 195 7.38 9.55 9.48
CA THR A 195 6.97 8.55 10.46
C THR A 195 8.17 7.96 11.20
N ASP A 196 7.94 7.59 12.45
CA ASP A 196 8.93 6.96 13.31
C ASP A 196 9.14 5.46 12.97
N VAL A 197 10.24 4.91 13.45
CA VAL A 197 10.62 3.50 13.22
C VAL A 197 9.85 2.60 14.19
N TYR A 198 9.26 1.51 13.69
CA TYR A 198 8.65 0.47 14.52
C TYR A 198 9.66 -0.51 15.11
N SER A 199 9.32 -1.09 16.27
CA SER A 199 10.09 -2.18 16.87
C SER A 199 9.79 -3.51 16.18
N ILE A 200 10.83 -4.25 15.80
CA ILE A 200 10.75 -5.56 15.16
C ILE A 200 11.61 -6.55 15.96
N VAL A 201 11.01 -7.63 16.47
CA VAL A 201 11.63 -8.47 17.52
C VAL A 201 11.72 -9.95 17.11
N HIS A 202 10.72 -10.43 16.38
CA HIS A 202 10.49 -11.82 16.02
C HIS A 202 10.51 -12.06 14.51
N LEU A 203 11.31 -11.27 13.77
CA LEU A 203 11.42 -11.42 12.33
C LEU A 203 11.99 -12.81 11.96
N PRO A 204 11.28 -13.62 11.15
CA PRO A 204 11.69 -14.98 10.81
C PRO A 204 13.00 -15.03 10.01
N GLN A 205 13.74 -16.13 10.16
CA GLN A 205 15.04 -16.31 9.50
C GLN A 205 14.96 -16.42 7.98
N ASP A 206 13.81 -16.79 7.43
CA ASP A 206 13.53 -16.85 5.99
C ASP A 206 13.30 -15.47 5.36
N THR A 207 13.22 -14.41 6.17
CA THR A 207 13.10 -13.04 5.67
C THR A 207 14.44 -12.49 5.18
N LYS A 208 14.37 -11.60 4.19
CA LYS A 208 15.52 -10.83 3.70
C LYS A 208 15.26 -9.35 3.88
N VAL A 209 15.95 -8.73 4.84
CA VAL A 209 15.82 -7.30 5.15
C VAL A 209 16.59 -6.47 4.13
N LEU A 210 15.86 -5.79 3.24
CA LEU A 210 16.42 -4.94 2.18
C LEU A 210 16.86 -3.58 2.71
N VAL A 211 16.10 -3.02 3.66
CA VAL A 211 16.33 -1.69 4.23
C VAL A 211 16.18 -1.75 5.74
N GLN A 212 17.12 -1.15 6.46
CA GLN A 212 17.09 -0.91 7.90
C GLN A 212 16.59 0.51 8.18
N GLY A 213 15.89 0.71 9.29
CA GLY A 213 15.34 1.98 9.75
C GLY A 213 16.28 2.60 10.77
N GLN A 214 16.90 3.72 10.39
CA GLN A 214 17.65 4.59 11.27
C GLN A 214 16.72 5.67 11.83
N VAL A 215 16.70 5.80 13.16
CA VAL A 215 15.93 6.82 13.87
C VAL A 215 16.66 8.17 13.80
N LEU A 216 15.95 9.23 13.43
CA LEU A 216 16.43 10.61 13.41
C LEU A 216 15.88 11.42 14.58
N GLU A 217 16.63 12.42 15.05
CA GLU A 217 16.30 13.28 16.21
C GLU A 217 15.07 14.17 16.00
N GLY A 218 14.65 14.35 14.75
CA GLY A 218 13.48 15.16 14.37
C GLY A 218 12.78 14.63 13.11
N MET A 219 11.82 15.40 12.59
CA MET A 219 10.98 15.05 11.43
C MET A 219 11.32 15.84 10.16
N LYS A 220 12.58 16.24 9.98
CA LYS A 220 13.08 16.79 8.72
C LYS A 220 14.07 15.81 8.07
N PRO A 221 14.14 15.80 6.73
CA PRO A 221 15.11 14.98 6.01
C PRO A 221 16.57 15.43 6.22
N THR A 222 16.83 16.50 6.96
CA THR A 222 18.20 16.93 7.32
C THR A 222 18.55 16.68 8.77
N ASP A 223 17.60 16.17 9.57
CA ASP A 223 17.85 15.91 10.99
C ASP A 223 18.83 14.75 11.17
N LYS A 224 19.64 14.85 12.22
CA LYS A 224 20.72 13.89 12.49
C LYS A 224 20.15 12.58 13.03
N PRO A 225 20.85 11.45 12.84
CA PRO A 225 20.52 10.22 13.56
C PRO A 225 20.59 10.43 15.07
N VAL A 226 19.65 9.83 15.82
CA VAL A 226 19.72 9.86 17.28
C VAL A 226 21.03 9.23 17.78
N SER A 227 21.59 9.83 18.82
CA SER A 227 22.73 9.27 19.54
C SER A 227 22.30 8.11 20.47
N GLY A 228 23.25 7.28 20.87
CA GLY A 228 23.03 6.17 21.79
C GLY A 228 22.58 4.85 21.11
N PRO A 229 21.99 3.92 21.87
CA PRO A 229 21.82 2.53 21.43
C PRO A 229 20.69 2.32 20.41
N LYS A 230 19.79 3.29 20.20
CA LYS A 230 18.63 3.14 19.30
C LYS A 230 19.02 2.76 17.87
N ASN A 231 20.16 3.22 17.37
CA ASN A 231 20.63 2.89 16.01
C ASN A 231 21.68 1.76 16.00
N ASN A 232 21.87 1.04 17.10
CA ASN A 232 22.88 0.00 17.24
C ASN A 232 22.34 -1.25 17.98
N PRO A 233 21.75 -2.23 17.26
CA PRO A 233 21.51 -2.24 15.82
C PRO A 233 20.30 -1.37 15.39
N MET A 234 20.24 -1.02 14.11
CA MET A 234 19.03 -0.47 13.49
C MET A 234 17.94 -1.54 13.37
N MET A 235 16.68 -1.11 13.27
CA MET A 235 15.53 -2.01 13.11
C MET A 235 15.26 -2.35 11.65
N PRO A 236 14.81 -3.56 11.30
CA PRO A 236 14.27 -3.86 9.98
C PRO A 236 13.16 -2.89 9.57
N LEU A 237 13.25 -2.33 8.36
CA LEU A 237 12.26 -1.39 7.82
C LEU A 237 11.47 -1.99 6.67
N ILE A 238 12.18 -2.61 5.73
CA ILE A 238 11.59 -3.21 4.53
C ILE A 238 12.23 -4.57 4.30
N TRP A 239 11.42 -5.61 4.20
CA TRP A 239 11.89 -6.96 3.97
C TRP A 239 11.00 -7.70 2.99
N ILE A 240 11.55 -8.77 2.44
CA ILE A 240 10.84 -9.73 1.60
C ILE A 240 10.87 -11.10 2.22
N ARG A 241 9.86 -11.92 1.93
CA ARG A 241 9.85 -13.34 2.24
C ARG A 241 8.97 -14.11 1.27
N ASN A 242 9.06 -15.43 1.35
CA ASN A 242 8.11 -16.33 0.72
C ASN A 242 7.17 -16.86 1.79
N TYR A 243 5.88 -16.87 1.52
CA TYR A 243 4.86 -17.45 2.39
C TYR A 243 4.16 -18.58 1.64
N THR A 244 3.98 -19.74 2.28
CA THR A 244 3.20 -20.84 1.71
C THR A 244 1.99 -21.06 2.61
N GLY A 245 0.80 -20.76 2.10
CA GLY A 245 -0.46 -20.94 2.80
C GLY A 245 -0.96 -22.38 2.77
N GLU A 246 -2.22 -22.56 3.16
CA GLU A 246 -2.85 -23.89 3.33
C GLU A 246 -3.02 -24.65 2.01
N THR A 247 -3.09 -23.93 0.88
CA THR A 247 -3.19 -24.51 -0.46
C THR A 247 -1.85 -25.02 -1.00
N GLY A 248 -0.76 -24.84 -0.25
CA GLY A 248 0.59 -25.22 -0.67
C GLY A 248 1.21 -24.31 -1.73
N LYS A 249 0.51 -23.25 -2.16
CA LYS A 249 1.03 -22.28 -3.13
C LYS A 249 1.92 -21.24 -2.44
N THR A 250 3.13 -21.06 -2.96
CA THR A 250 4.07 -20.07 -2.44
C THR A 250 3.82 -18.68 -3.04
N THR A 251 3.68 -17.70 -2.17
CA THR A 251 3.47 -16.29 -2.44
C THR A 251 4.73 -15.48 -2.13
N ARG A 252 5.07 -14.53 -3.01
CA ARG A 252 6.07 -13.50 -2.72
C ARG A 252 5.45 -12.39 -1.88
N VAL A 253 6.04 -12.12 -0.71
CA VAL A 253 5.56 -11.09 0.23
C VAL A 253 6.62 -10.02 0.38
N ILE A 254 6.20 -8.76 0.29
CA ILE A 254 6.99 -7.58 0.66
C ILE A 254 6.30 -6.92 1.83
N CYS A 255 7.04 -6.60 2.87
CA CYS A 255 6.52 -5.84 4.00
C CYS A 255 7.37 -4.60 4.20
N SER A 256 6.69 -3.47 4.41
CA SER A 256 7.29 -2.17 4.66
C SER A 256 6.63 -1.53 5.87
N THR A 257 7.40 -1.28 6.91
CA THR A 257 6.89 -0.61 8.11
C THR A 257 6.84 0.91 7.93
N ILE A 258 7.44 1.45 6.87
CA ILE A 258 7.28 2.83 6.37
C ILE A 258 6.31 2.85 5.17
N GLY A 259 5.61 3.96 4.93
CA GLY A 259 4.70 4.07 3.78
C GLY A 259 3.41 4.85 4.04
N ALA A 260 3.36 5.66 5.10
CA ALA A 260 2.30 6.64 5.28
C ALA A 260 2.29 7.61 4.09
N ALA A 261 1.16 8.27 3.83
CA ALA A 261 1.06 9.19 2.70
C ALA A 261 2.19 10.25 2.72
N ALA A 262 2.51 10.81 3.88
CA ALA A 262 3.62 11.76 4.03
C ALA A 262 5.01 11.13 3.78
N ASP A 263 5.22 9.84 4.08
CA ASP A 263 6.47 9.16 3.72
C ASP A 263 6.65 9.06 2.20
N LEU A 264 5.54 8.97 1.45
CA LEU A 264 5.58 8.87 0.00
C LEU A 264 5.94 10.19 -0.70
N GLU A 265 6.19 11.28 0.02
CA GLU A 265 6.89 12.44 -0.54
C GLU A 265 8.32 12.05 -0.97
N SER A 266 8.95 11.07 -0.31
CA SER A 266 10.24 10.52 -0.73
C SER A 266 10.15 9.84 -2.09
N GLU A 267 10.92 10.35 -3.05
CA GLU A 267 11.13 9.75 -4.37
C GLU A 267 11.77 8.35 -4.24
N GLY A 268 12.72 8.18 -3.32
CA GLY A 268 13.37 6.92 -3.01
C GLY A 268 12.38 5.84 -2.58
N LEU A 269 11.50 6.17 -1.64
CA LEU A 269 10.49 5.24 -1.16
C LEU A 269 9.49 4.89 -2.28
N ARG A 270 8.97 5.88 -3.01
CA ARG A 270 8.08 5.61 -4.16
C ARG A 270 8.73 4.67 -5.17
N ARG A 271 10.00 4.89 -5.51
CA ARG A 271 10.74 4.03 -6.44
C ARG A 271 10.89 2.61 -5.93
N LEU A 272 11.21 2.45 -4.66
CA LEU A 272 11.29 1.13 -4.04
C LEU A 272 9.97 0.38 -4.15
N LEU A 273 8.85 1.04 -3.80
CA LEU A 273 7.53 0.41 -3.84
C LEU A 273 7.09 0.07 -5.27
N VAL A 274 7.36 0.94 -6.25
CA VAL A 274 7.12 0.62 -7.67
C VAL A 274 7.95 -0.58 -8.11
N ASN A 275 9.26 -0.61 -7.82
CA ASN A 275 10.12 -1.74 -8.16
C ASN A 275 9.67 -3.04 -7.46
N ALA A 276 9.13 -2.93 -6.24
CA ALA A 276 8.58 -4.06 -5.50
C ALA A 276 7.36 -4.66 -6.21
N CYS A 277 6.47 -3.87 -6.82
CA CYS A 277 5.38 -4.40 -7.66
C CYS A 277 5.91 -5.22 -8.84
N TYR A 278 6.93 -4.73 -9.54
CA TYR A 278 7.57 -5.48 -10.63
C TYR A 278 8.16 -6.80 -10.13
N TRP A 279 8.91 -6.77 -9.02
CA TRP A 279 9.50 -7.97 -8.45
C TRP A 279 8.44 -8.97 -7.99
N ALA A 280 7.37 -8.51 -7.34
CA ALA A 280 6.32 -9.39 -6.87
C ALA A 280 5.63 -10.12 -8.04
N LEU A 281 5.43 -9.42 -9.16
CA LEU A 281 4.81 -9.93 -10.38
C LEU A 281 5.75 -10.68 -11.34
N GLY A 282 7.02 -10.90 -10.95
CA GLY A 282 7.99 -11.62 -11.79
C GLY A 282 8.46 -10.83 -13.02
N LEU A 283 8.42 -9.50 -12.95
CA LEU A 283 8.81 -8.56 -14.02
C LEU A 283 10.16 -7.89 -13.75
N GLU A 284 11.04 -8.48 -12.93
CA GLU A 284 12.31 -7.88 -12.48
C GLU A 284 13.19 -7.42 -13.65
N LYS A 285 13.23 -8.21 -14.73
CA LYS A 285 14.00 -7.91 -15.95
C LYS A 285 13.47 -6.67 -16.69
N ARG A 286 12.22 -6.27 -16.43
CA ARG A 286 11.57 -5.12 -17.04
C ARG A 286 11.64 -3.86 -16.16
N ILE A 287 12.25 -3.93 -14.97
CA ILE A 287 12.47 -2.75 -14.12
C ILE A 287 13.47 -1.83 -14.85
N PRO A 288 13.11 -0.56 -15.14
CA PRO A 288 14.03 0.41 -15.74
C PRO A 288 15.32 0.62 -14.93
N ALA A 289 16.32 1.29 -15.51
CA ALA A 289 17.52 1.70 -14.76
C ALA A 289 17.15 2.56 -13.54
N ARG A 290 16.17 3.45 -13.74
CA ARG A 290 15.56 4.30 -12.72
C ARG A 290 14.07 4.41 -13.04
N SER A 291 13.22 3.71 -12.28
CA SER A 291 11.77 3.76 -12.50
C SER A 291 11.25 5.20 -12.32
N ASN A 292 10.47 5.68 -13.28
CA ASN A 292 9.80 6.98 -13.16
C ASN A 292 8.75 6.89 -12.06
N VAL A 293 8.91 7.73 -11.03
CA VAL A 293 7.98 7.81 -9.90
C VAL A 293 7.49 9.23 -9.67
N ASP A 294 7.54 10.05 -10.72
CA ASP A 294 6.97 11.39 -10.71
C ASP A 294 5.47 11.26 -10.47
N THR A 295 4.95 12.04 -9.52
CA THR A 295 3.52 12.03 -9.23
C THR A 295 2.73 12.41 -10.48
N VAL A 296 1.52 11.86 -10.57
CA VAL A 296 0.59 12.19 -11.65
C VAL A 296 -0.43 13.18 -11.09
N GLY A 297 -0.18 14.45 -11.36
CA GLY A 297 -0.87 15.55 -10.71
C GLY A 297 -0.23 15.93 -9.37
N ASP A 298 -0.88 16.86 -8.68
CA ASP A 298 -0.42 17.38 -7.39
C ASP A 298 -0.54 16.32 -6.30
N TYR A 299 0.51 16.21 -5.48
CA TYR A 299 0.52 15.37 -4.30
C TYR A 299 0.95 16.20 -3.09
N LYS A 300 0.00 16.48 -2.21
CA LYS A 300 0.17 17.21 -0.95
C LYS A 300 -0.63 16.48 0.13
N PRO A 301 -0.12 15.34 0.62
CA PRO A 301 -0.86 14.52 1.57
C PRO A 301 -1.05 15.27 2.88
N SER A 302 -2.15 15.00 3.59
CA SER A 302 -2.26 15.46 4.98
C SER A 302 -1.25 14.74 5.89
N PHE A 303 -0.89 15.38 7.00
CA PHE A 303 -0.02 14.77 7.99
C PHE A 303 -0.75 13.65 8.75
N PHE A 304 -0.02 12.62 9.17
CA PHE A 304 -0.60 11.48 9.87
C PHE A 304 -1.15 11.86 11.26
N GLY A 305 -2.11 11.06 11.74
CA GLY A 305 -2.68 11.15 13.08
C GLY A 305 -4.17 10.82 13.13
N PHE A 306 -4.64 10.27 14.25
CA PHE A 306 -6.04 9.89 14.43
C PHE A 306 -7.00 11.08 14.30
N GLY A 307 -8.13 10.87 13.61
CA GLY A 307 -9.19 11.86 13.44
C GLY A 307 -8.80 13.13 12.65
N LYS A 308 -7.64 13.12 11.99
CA LYS A 308 -7.12 14.26 11.19
C LYS A 308 -7.25 14.05 9.67
N PHE A 309 -7.98 13.02 9.23
CA PHE A 309 -8.26 12.81 7.81
C PHE A 309 -9.20 13.90 7.27
N LYS A 310 -9.18 14.09 5.95
CA LYS A 310 -10.12 15.00 5.29
C LYS A 310 -11.49 14.32 5.27
N LYS A 311 -12.49 14.98 5.84
CA LYS A 311 -13.87 14.50 5.82
C LYS A 311 -14.53 14.89 4.49
N GLY A 312 -15.29 13.97 3.91
CA GLY A 312 -16.08 14.19 2.70
C GLY A 312 -15.78 13.18 1.61
#